data_AF-A0A1Z9NMJ5-F1
#
_entry.id   AF-A0A1Z9NMJ5-F1
#
_cell.length_a   1.000
_cell.length_b   1.000
_cell.length_c   1.000
_cell.angle_alpha   90.00
_cell.angle_beta   90.00
_cell.angle_gamma   90.00
#
_symmetry.space_group_name_H-M   'P 1'
#
loop_
_entity.id
_entity.type
_entity.pdbx_description
1 polymer ?
#
loop_
_entity_poly.entity_id
_entity_poly.type
_entity_poly.pdbx_seq_one_letter_code
_entity_poly.pdbx_strand_id
1 'polypeptide(L)'
;MKDTKFKKSIEKFDPEVSLNTKEALKLLVSQPRRKFLEYVDVAVRLGIDPKKSDQNVRGSVTLPNSLGKEVKVAVFVNADKADEAKSAGADFIGSEDLIEKYSKDPIDFDVAITTPSMMKEVSKLAKILGPKGLMPNPKSGTVTENIEKAVKDIKHGQSRFKADKDGTIHGTVANIDMDQTQITENLESFIAELKRLKPASSKGIYIKDIYLSTTMGPGYRIDVSQF
;
A
#
# COMPACT_ATOMS: atom_id res chain seq x y z
N MET A 1 -14.80 23.45 -19.39
CA MET A 1 -13.52 23.32 -18.66
C MET A 1 -12.40 23.21 -19.69
N LYS A 2 -11.35 24.05 -19.62
CA LYS A 2 -10.19 23.92 -20.53
C LYS A 2 -9.40 22.66 -20.16
N ASP A 3 -9.31 21.68 -21.06
CA ASP A 3 -8.47 20.50 -20.84
C ASP A 3 -6.99 20.91 -20.74
N THR A 4 -6.32 20.39 -19.71
CA THR A 4 -4.89 20.63 -19.49
C THR A 4 -4.07 20.03 -20.62
N LYS A 5 -2.90 20.62 -20.94
CA LYS A 5 -2.00 20.13 -22.00
C LYS A 5 -1.70 18.63 -21.88
N PHE A 6 -1.62 18.13 -20.65
CA PHE A 6 -1.40 16.72 -20.36
C PHE A 6 -2.59 15.82 -20.76
N LYS A 7 -3.82 16.24 -20.49
CA LYS A 7 -5.01 15.48 -20.90
C LYS A 7 -5.16 15.40 -22.43
N LYS A 8 -4.60 16.38 -23.14
CA LYS A 8 -4.55 16.40 -24.61
C LYS A 8 -3.42 15.54 -25.20
N SER A 9 -2.36 15.28 -24.43
CA SER A 9 -1.23 14.45 -24.85
C SER A 9 -1.41 12.97 -24.53
N ILE A 10 -2.41 12.62 -23.73
CA ILE A 10 -2.82 11.22 -23.54
C ILE A 10 -3.48 10.77 -24.84
N GLU A 11 -2.98 9.68 -25.42
CA GLU A 11 -3.63 9.02 -26.55
C GLU A 11 -5.05 8.62 -26.16
N LYS A 12 -6.02 8.87 -27.04
CA LYS A 12 -7.40 8.43 -26.82
C LYS A 12 -7.39 6.90 -26.71
N PHE A 13 -7.70 6.40 -25.53
CA PHE A 13 -7.85 4.97 -25.28
C PHE A 13 -9.28 4.70 -24.80
N ASP A 14 -9.75 3.49 -25.05
CA ASP A 14 -11.05 3.04 -24.59
C ASP A 14 -10.89 2.43 -23.18
N PRO A 15 -11.55 2.99 -22.15
CA PRO A 15 -11.48 2.48 -20.78
C PRO A 15 -12.15 1.10 -20.60
N GLU A 16 -13.00 0.66 -21.53
CA GLU A 16 -13.69 -0.62 -21.43
C GLU A 16 -12.86 -1.80 -21.96
N VAL A 17 -11.89 -1.52 -22.83
CA VAL A 17 -11.03 -2.53 -23.45
C VAL A 17 -10.04 -3.07 -22.43
N SER A 18 -10.12 -4.37 -22.17
CA SER A 18 -9.14 -5.09 -21.37
C SER A 18 -7.85 -5.28 -22.16
N LEU A 19 -6.74 -4.81 -21.61
CA LEU A 19 -5.41 -4.94 -22.19
C LEU A 19 -4.61 -6.03 -21.48
N ASN A 20 -3.59 -6.54 -22.16
CA ASN A 20 -2.59 -7.36 -21.50
C ASN A 20 -1.73 -6.50 -20.58
N THR A 21 -1.30 -7.08 -19.45
CA THR A 21 -0.37 -6.43 -18.50
C THR A 21 0.83 -5.79 -19.20
N LYS A 22 1.46 -6.49 -20.16
CA LYS A 22 2.61 -5.95 -20.90
C LYS A 22 2.26 -4.76 -21.79
N GLU A 23 1.08 -4.79 -22.42
CA GLU A 23 0.60 -3.71 -23.28
C GLU A 23 0.23 -2.49 -22.46
N ALA A 24 -0.47 -2.69 -21.34
CA ALA A 24 -0.81 -1.64 -20.39
C ALA A 24 0.46 -0.96 -19.85
N LEU A 25 1.48 -1.73 -19.45
CA LEU A 25 2.76 -1.18 -19.01
C LEU A 25 3.48 -0.39 -20.09
N LYS A 26 3.47 -0.86 -21.34
CA LYS A 26 4.06 -0.13 -22.47
C LYS A 26 3.36 1.22 -22.70
N LEU A 27 2.04 1.25 -22.59
CA LEU A 27 1.24 2.48 -22.69
C LEU A 27 1.46 3.43 -21.51
N LEU A 28 1.69 2.90 -20.31
CA LEU A 28 2.00 3.69 -19.12
C LEU A 28 3.39 4.35 -19.24
N VAL A 29 4.39 3.63 -19.74
CA VAL A 29 5.76 4.13 -19.91
C VAL A 29 5.87 5.11 -21.09
N SER A 30 5.06 4.95 -22.14
CA SER A 30 5.05 5.87 -23.30
C SER A 30 4.44 7.23 -22.98
N GLN A 31 3.81 7.40 -21.81
CA GLN A 31 3.19 8.66 -21.43
C GLN A 31 4.22 9.76 -21.17
N PRO A 32 3.86 11.04 -21.42
CA PRO A 32 4.74 12.15 -21.14
C PRO A 32 5.05 12.24 -19.64
N ARG A 33 6.32 12.02 -19.28
CA ARG A 33 6.80 12.09 -17.90
C ARG A 33 6.54 13.47 -17.30
N ARG A 34 6.14 13.48 -16.03
CA ARG A 34 6.09 14.71 -15.23
C ARG A 34 7.48 15.07 -14.69
N LYS A 35 7.57 16.24 -14.05
CA LYS A 35 8.81 16.77 -13.45
C LYS A 35 9.24 16.04 -12.17
N PHE A 36 8.41 15.12 -11.67
CA PHE A 36 8.64 14.37 -10.46
C PHE A 36 8.49 12.87 -10.76
N LEU A 37 9.00 12.04 -9.85
CA LEU A 37 8.94 10.59 -9.97
C LEU A 37 7.52 10.08 -9.79
N GLU A 38 6.97 9.45 -10.84
CA GLU A 38 5.61 8.91 -10.83
C GLU A 38 5.61 7.44 -10.39
N TYR A 39 4.62 7.08 -9.59
CA TYR A 39 4.42 5.71 -9.17
C TYR A 39 3.30 5.06 -10.00
N VAL A 40 3.41 3.75 -10.17
CA VAL A 40 2.40 2.89 -10.77
C VAL A 40 1.55 2.31 -9.65
N ASP A 41 0.28 2.70 -9.66
CA ASP A 41 -0.74 2.28 -8.72
C ASP A 41 -1.68 1.26 -9.37
N VAL A 42 -2.14 0.30 -8.58
CA VAL A 42 -3.15 -0.69 -8.94
C VAL A 42 -4.43 -0.41 -8.16
N ALA A 43 -5.55 -0.40 -8.87
CA ALA A 43 -6.88 -0.38 -8.30
C ALA A 43 -7.59 -1.68 -8.67
N VAL A 44 -7.93 -2.48 -7.66
CA VAL A 44 -8.60 -3.78 -7.82
C VAL A 44 -10.00 -3.68 -7.26
N ARG A 45 -11.00 -3.86 -8.14
CA ARG A 45 -12.40 -3.94 -7.73
C ARG A 45 -12.72 -5.35 -7.27
N LEU A 46 -13.03 -5.51 -5.99
CA LEU A 46 -13.41 -6.79 -5.43
C LEU A 46 -14.92 -7.04 -5.50
N GLY A 47 -15.30 -8.31 -5.48
CA GLY A 47 -16.67 -8.80 -5.38
C GLY A 47 -17.17 -8.98 -3.95
N ILE A 48 -16.66 -8.18 -3.01
CA ILE A 48 -17.04 -8.22 -1.59
C ILE A 48 -18.11 -7.17 -1.27
N ASP A 49 -18.88 -7.42 -0.21
CA ASP A 49 -19.75 -6.43 0.43
C ASP A 49 -19.00 -5.80 1.63
N PRO A 50 -18.44 -4.60 1.48
CA PRO A 50 -17.62 -3.96 2.52
C PRO A 50 -18.43 -3.52 3.75
N LYS A 51 -19.78 -3.55 3.69
CA LYS A 51 -20.64 -3.30 4.86
C LYS A 51 -20.60 -4.48 5.84
N LYS A 52 -20.27 -5.67 5.36
CA LYS A 52 -20.17 -6.88 6.16
C LYS A 52 -18.77 -7.04 6.72
N SER A 53 -18.64 -7.05 8.05
CA SER A 53 -17.35 -7.10 8.73
C SER A 53 -16.53 -8.36 8.42
N ASP A 54 -17.20 -9.47 8.11
CA ASP A 54 -16.59 -10.75 7.72
C ASP A 54 -16.03 -10.75 6.30
N GLN A 55 -16.45 -9.80 5.46
CA GLN A 55 -15.96 -9.65 4.07
C GLN A 55 -14.93 -8.53 3.91
N ASN A 56 -14.56 -7.85 4.99
CA ASN A 56 -13.59 -6.76 4.92
C ASN A 56 -12.17 -7.30 4.74
N VAL A 57 -11.55 -6.95 3.61
CA VAL A 57 -10.19 -7.37 3.25
C VAL A 57 -9.21 -6.27 3.68
N ARG A 58 -8.27 -6.63 4.55
CA ARG A 58 -7.15 -5.78 4.95
C ARG A 58 -5.92 -6.65 5.03
N GLY A 59 -4.82 -6.18 4.45
CA GLY A 59 -3.58 -6.95 4.40
C GLY A 59 -2.37 -6.07 4.13
N SER A 60 -1.25 -6.75 4.00
CA SER A 60 0.03 -6.18 3.65
C SER A 60 0.79 -7.20 2.81
N VAL A 61 1.35 -6.76 1.69
CA VAL A 61 2.19 -7.59 0.83
C VAL A 61 3.58 -7.00 0.77
N THR A 62 4.58 -7.83 1.01
CA THR A 62 5.99 -7.46 0.81
C THR A 62 6.29 -7.70 -0.66
N LEU A 63 6.54 -6.63 -1.40
CA LEU A 63 6.86 -6.71 -2.83
C LEU A 63 8.28 -7.27 -3.01
N PRO A 64 8.51 -8.15 -4.00
CA PRO A 64 9.82 -8.73 -4.27
C PRO A 64 10.83 -7.68 -4.77
N ASN A 65 10.37 -6.68 -5.52
CA ASN A 65 11.19 -5.56 -5.97
C ASN A 65 10.84 -4.30 -5.20
N SER A 66 11.86 -3.60 -4.69
CA SER A 66 11.67 -2.41 -3.86
C SER A 66 11.12 -1.22 -4.65
N LEU A 67 10.20 -0.48 -4.02
CA LEU A 67 9.57 0.72 -4.57
C LEU A 67 10.52 1.93 -4.65
N GLY A 68 11.68 1.87 -3.98
CA GLY A 68 12.65 2.98 -3.93
C GLY A 68 12.16 4.22 -3.18
N LYS A 69 11.02 4.12 -2.48
CA LYS A 69 10.47 5.20 -1.67
C LYS A 69 11.11 5.16 -0.28
N GLU A 70 11.72 6.26 0.14
CA GLU A 70 12.13 6.42 1.54
C GLU A 70 10.87 6.54 2.41
N VAL A 71 10.67 5.56 3.29
CA VAL A 71 9.54 5.51 4.22
C VAL A 71 10.08 5.75 5.63
N LYS A 72 9.55 6.77 6.32
CA LYS A 72 9.91 7.05 7.71
C LYS A 72 9.15 6.14 8.65
N VAL A 73 9.87 5.32 9.41
CA VAL A 73 9.28 4.32 10.32
C VAL A 73 9.47 4.74 11.77
N ALA A 74 8.35 4.87 12.49
CA ALA A 74 8.32 5.03 13.94
C ALA A 74 8.00 3.70 14.61
N VAL A 75 8.76 3.34 15.64
CA VAL A 75 8.63 2.10 16.38
C VAL A 75 8.33 2.42 17.84
N PHE A 76 7.19 1.94 18.31
CA PHE A 76 6.72 2.07 19.68
C PHE A 76 6.97 0.77 20.44
N VAL A 77 8.06 0.74 21.20
CA VAL A 77 8.55 -0.48 21.86
C VAL A 77 9.08 -0.16 23.25
N ASN A 78 9.09 -1.18 24.09
CA ASN A 78 9.77 -1.13 25.38
C ASN A 78 11.30 -1.10 25.17
N ALA A 79 12.03 -0.70 26.21
CA ALA A 79 13.48 -0.54 26.18
C ALA A 79 14.24 -1.82 25.76
N ASP A 80 13.69 -3.01 26.07
CA ASP A 80 14.27 -4.31 25.73
C ASP A 80 14.33 -4.58 24.23
N LYS A 81 13.45 -3.96 23.43
CA LYS A 81 13.43 -4.14 21.96
C LYS A 81 13.81 -2.88 21.18
N ALA A 82 14.23 -1.84 21.89
CA ALA A 82 14.69 -0.60 21.27
C ALA A 82 15.96 -0.81 20.43
N ASP A 83 16.88 -1.65 20.90
CA ASP A 83 18.13 -1.95 20.19
C ASP A 83 17.90 -2.74 18.88
N GLU A 84 16.91 -3.63 18.86
CA GLU A 84 16.49 -4.34 17.65
C GLU A 84 15.93 -3.37 16.61
N ALA A 85 15.07 -2.44 17.04
CA ALA A 85 14.50 -1.41 16.17
C ALA A 85 15.59 -0.49 15.58
N LYS A 86 16.58 -0.12 16.40
CA LYS A 86 17.71 0.71 15.99
C LYS A 86 18.59 0.01 14.96
N SER A 87 18.88 -1.26 15.19
CA SER A 87 19.68 -2.09 14.28
C SER A 87 18.97 -2.32 12.94
N ALA A 88 17.64 -2.37 12.94
CA ALA A 88 16.82 -2.49 11.74
C ALA A 88 16.70 -1.19 10.93
N GLY A 89 17.18 -0.07 11.46
CA GLY A 89 17.15 1.24 10.81
C GLY A 89 15.84 2.00 10.99
N ALA A 90 15.14 1.83 12.10
CA ALA A 90 13.99 2.67 12.44
C ALA A 90 14.41 4.14 12.66
N ASP A 91 13.61 5.08 12.17
CA ASP A 91 13.93 6.52 12.21
C ASP A 91 13.56 7.14 13.56
N PHE A 92 12.46 6.68 14.16
CA PHE A 92 12.00 7.10 15.48
C PHE A 92 11.74 5.87 16.36
N ILE A 93 12.30 5.85 17.56
CA ILE A 93 12.16 4.76 18.51
C ILE A 93 11.80 5.38 19.86
N GLY A 94 10.77 4.87 20.52
CA GLY A 94 10.44 5.30 21.87
C GLY A 94 9.24 4.58 22.45
N SER A 95 9.01 4.82 23.74
CA SER A 95 7.88 4.28 24.50
C SER A 95 6.90 5.42 24.82
N GLU A 96 6.77 5.82 26.09
CA GLU A 96 5.83 6.85 26.54
C GLU A 96 6.25 8.26 26.12
N ASP A 97 7.55 8.56 26.12
CA ASP A 97 8.07 9.90 25.76
C ASP A 97 7.71 10.31 24.33
N LEU A 98 7.80 9.34 23.41
CA LEU A 98 7.45 9.55 22.00
C LEU A 98 5.94 9.70 21.81
N ILE A 99 5.15 9.01 22.65
CA ILE A 99 3.70 9.13 22.67
C ILE A 99 3.28 10.52 23.14
N GLU A 100 3.90 11.06 24.19
CA GLU A 100 3.60 12.41 24.67
C GLU A 100 3.98 13.48 23.63
N LYS A 101 5.11 13.31 22.95
CA LYS A 101 5.55 14.21 21.88
C LYS A 101 4.51 14.28 20.75
N TYR A 102 4.14 13.14 20.17
CA TYR A 102 3.16 13.11 19.06
C TYR A 102 1.70 13.35 19.47
N SER A 103 1.44 13.45 20.77
CA SER A 103 0.16 13.95 21.28
C SER A 103 0.03 15.46 21.12
N LYS A 104 1.14 16.20 21.16
CA LYS A 104 1.20 17.66 21.08
C LYS A 104 1.67 18.17 19.72
N ASP A 105 2.64 17.48 19.13
CA ASP A 105 3.32 17.87 17.89
C ASP A 105 2.73 17.17 16.67
N PRO A 106 2.92 17.75 15.46
CA PRO A 106 2.58 17.08 14.21
C PRO A 106 3.39 15.78 14.04
N ILE A 107 2.75 14.80 13.41
CA ILE A 107 3.34 13.49 13.11
C ILE A 107 4.21 13.60 11.85
N ASP A 108 5.47 13.20 11.97
CA ASP A 108 6.50 13.27 10.92
C ASP A 108 6.92 11.91 10.35
N PHE A 109 6.17 10.84 10.67
CA PHE A 109 6.44 9.48 10.18
C PHE A 109 5.30 8.95 9.31
N ASP A 110 5.63 8.00 8.43
CA ASP A 110 4.70 7.38 7.47
C ASP A 110 4.13 6.06 7.99
N VAL A 111 4.83 5.39 8.91
CA VAL A 111 4.44 4.08 9.45
C VAL A 111 4.74 3.98 10.93
N ALA A 112 3.77 3.51 11.69
CA ALA A 112 3.97 3.10 13.08
C ALA A 112 4.01 1.57 13.19
N ILE A 113 4.99 1.05 13.92
CA ILE A 113 5.09 -0.34 14.34
C ILE A 113 5.03 -0.38 15.87
N THR A 114 4.37 -1.38 16.44
CA THR A 114 4.30 -1.55 17.89
C THR A 114 4.37 -3.01 18.28
N THR A 115 4.77 -3.28 19.52
CA THR A 115 4.52 -4.59 20.14
C THR A 115 3.10 -4.68 20.68
N PRO A 116 2.53 -5.90 20.81
CA PRO A 116 1.28 -6.14 21.51
C PRO A 116 1.23 -5.56 22.93
N SER A 117 2.35 -5.58 23.66
CA SER A 117 2.46 -5.00 25.00
C SER A 117 2.22 -3.49 25.02
N MET A 118 2.75 -2.77 24.02
CA MET A 118 2.68 -1.31 23.91
C MET A 118 1.40 -0.80 23.24
N MET A 119 0.56 -1.70 22.70
CA MET A 119 -0.67 -1.29 22.01
C MET A 119 -1.63 -0.51 22.93
N LYS A 120 -1.66 -0.83 24.23
CA LYS A 120 -2.52 -0.13 25.21
C LYS A 120 -2.16 1.35 25.33
N GLU A 121 -0.87 1.67 25.25
CA GLU A 121 -0.38 3.04 25.34
C GLU A 121 -0.52 3.77 24.01
N VAL A 122 -0.19 3.11 22.89
CA VAL A 122 -0.40 3.65 21.53
C VAL A 122 -1.88 3.96 21.26
N SER A 123 -2.81 3.25 21.92
CA SER A 123 -4.25 3.53 21.84
C SER A 123 -4.62 4.93 22.33
N LYS A 124 -3.80 5.57 23.19
CA LYS A 124 -4.00 6.97 23.61
C LYS A 124 -3.89 7.93 22.40
N LEU A 125 -3.07 7.59 21.40
CA LEU A 125 -2.91 8.34 20.15
C LEU A 125 -3.93 7.98 19.08
N ALA A 126 -4.87 7.07 19.34
CA ALA A 126 -5.84 6.61 18.33
C ALA A 126 -6.66 7.75 17.71
N LYS A 127 -6.96 8.80 18.48
CA LYS A 127 -7.69 9.99 17.97
C LYS A 127 -6.92 10.75 16.89
N ILE A 128 -5.58 10.72 16.94
CA ILE A 128 -4.70 11.43 16.01
C ILE A 128 -4.26 10.51 14.87
N LEU A 129 -3.84 9.28 15.20
CA LEU A 129 -3.37 8.29 14.23
C LEU A 129 -4.48 7.64 13.41
N GLY A 130 -5.69 7.54 13.97
CA GLY A 130 -6.85 6.91 13.34
C GLY A 130 -7.27 7.59 12.04
N PRO A 131 -7.59 8.91 12.04
CA PRO A 131 -7.96 9.64 10.83
C PRO A 131 -6.88 9.65 9.76
N LYS A 132 -5.60 9.62 10.17
CA LYS A 132 -4.44 9.56 9.25
C LYS A 132 -4.15 8.15 8.71
N GLY A 133 -4.83 7.12 9.20
CA GLY A 133 -4.59 5.73 8.79
C GLY A 133 -3.25 5.14 9.26
N LEU A 134 -2.54 5.83 10.15
CA LEU A 134 -1.21 5.45 10.66
C LEU A 134 -1.29 4.51 11.86
N MET A 135 -2.50 4.20 12.33
CA MET A 135 -2.70 3.34 13.49
C MET A 135 -2.20 1.90 13.20
N PRO A 136 -1.28 1.35 14.03
CA PRO A 136 -0.83 -0.02 13.90
C PRO A 136 -2.00 -1.01 13.99
N ASN A 137 -1.96 -2.06 13.19
CA ASN A 137 -3.00 -3.09 13.16
C ASN A 137 -2.36 -4.48 12.98
N PRO A 138 -2.76 -5.48 13.81
CA PRO A 138 -2.29 -6.86 13.64
C PRO A 138 -2.54 -7.43 12.24
N LYS A 139 -3.66 -7.09 11.59
CA LYS A 139 -4.00 -7.55 10.23
C LYS A 139 -3.07 -6.99 9.14
N SER A 140 -2.43 -5.86 9.41
CA SER A 140 -1.45 -5.26 8.51
C SER A 140 -0.01 -5.62 8.90
N GLY A 141 0.20 -6.57 9.84
CA GLY A 141 1.52 -7.01 10.27
C GLY A 141 2.36 -5.97 11.04
N THR A 142 1.77 -4.82 11.38
CA THR A 142 2.45 -3.71 12.09
C THR A 142 2.40 -3.84 13.61
N VAL A 143 1.71 -4.87 14.11
CA VAL A 143 1.74 -5.29 15.50
C VAL A 143 2.40 -6.66 15.55
N THR A 144 3.66 -6.71 15.98
CA THR A 144 4.44 -7.94 15.99
C THR A 144 5.49 -7.90 17.09
N GLU A 145 5.89 -9.08 17.54
CA GLU A 145 7.02 -9.24 18.45
C GLU A 145 8.37 -9.17 17.72
N ASN A 146 8.39 -9.42 16.40
CA ASN A 146 9.58 -9.38 15.57
C ASN A 146 9.68 -8.03 14.83
N ILE A 147 10.26 -7.04 15.52
CA ILE A 147 10.36 -5.66 15.02
C ILE A 147 11.40 -5.56 13.90
N GLU A 148 12.52 -6.26 14.02
CA GLU A 148 13.60 -6.18 13.04
C GLU A 148 13.11 -6.55 11.64
N LYS A 149 12.38 -7.67 11.53
CA LYS A 149 11.79 -8.09 10.26
C LYS A 149 10.73 -7.11 9.76
N ALA A 150 9.86 -6.61 10.65
CA ALA A 150 8.80 -5.69 10.23
C ALA A 150 9.36 -4.36 9.71
N VAL A 151 10.39 -3.80 10.36
CA VAL A 151 11.06 -2.58 9.90
C VAL A 151 11.72 -2.82 8.54
N LYS A 152 12.43 -3.94 8.38
CA LYS A 152 13.06 -4.31 7.09
C LYS A 152 12.03 -4.48 5.97
N ASP A 153 10.95 -5.20 6.23
CA ASP A 153 9.88 -5.42 5.24
C ASP A 153 9.22 -4.10 4.83
N ILE A 154 8.99 -3.19 5.78
CA ILE A 154 8.42 -1.86 5.50
C ILE A 154 9.38 -1.00 4.69
N LYS A 155 10.66 -0.95 5.06
CA LYS A 155 11.68 -0.21 4.29
C LYS A 155 11.95 -0.84 2.93
N HIS A 156 11.74 -2.14 2.76
CA HIS A 156 11.85 -2.82 1.47
C HIS A 156 10.71 -2.43 0.52
N GLY A 157 9.60 -1.88 1.01
CA GLY A 157 8.48 -1.44 0.18
C GLY A 157 7.22 -2.30 0.36
N GLN A 158 6.89 -2.65 1.61
CA GLN A 158 5.63 -3.32 1.91
C GLN A 158 4.43 -2.44 1.53
N SER A 159 3.61 -2.93 0.60
CA SER A 159 2.36 -2.29 0.19
C SER A 159 1.24 -2.74 1.13
N ARG A 160 0.69 -1.79 1.89
CA ARG A 160 -0.43 -2.04 2.81
C ARG A 160 -1.71 -1.61 2.13
N PHE A 161 -2.71 -2.47 2.17
CA PHE A 161 -3.97 -2.22 1.51
C PHE A 161 -5.15 -2.54 2.41
N LYS A 162 -6.23 -1.79 2.18
CA LYS A 162 -7.50 -1.93 2.87
C LYS A 162 -8.60 -1.76 1.82
N ALA A 163 -9.63 -2.59 1.90
CA ALA A 163 -10.82 -2.40 1.10
C ALA A 163 -11.56 -1.12 1.50
N ASP A 164 -11.87 -0.31 0.50
CA ASP A 164 -12.69 0.87 0.66
C ASP A 164 -14.18 0.54 0.83
N LYS A 165 -14.97 1.57 1.09
CA LYS A 165 -16.44 1.45 1.24
C LYS A 165 -17.13 0.93 -0.01
N ASP A 166 -16.48 1.00 -1.17
CA ASP A 166 -16.98 0.50 -2.45
C ASP A 166 -16.41 -0.88 -2.81
N GLY A 167 -15.62 -1.50 -1.92
CA GLY A 167 -15.00 -2.80 -2.16
C GLY A 167 -13.83 -2.74 -3.15
N THR A 168 -13.23 -1.56 -3.33
CA THR A 168 -12.02 -1.39 -4.14
C THR A 168 -10.80 -1.41 -3.23
N ILE A 169 -9.71 -2.00 -3.72
CA ILE A 169 -8.41 -1.97 -3.07
C ILE A 169 -7.46 -1.15 -3.92
N HIS A 170 -6.78 -0.21 -3.28
CA HIS A 170 -5.69 0.56 -3.86
C HIS A 170 -4.35 0.06 -3.31
N GLY A 171 -3.34 -0.01 -4.17
CA GLY A 171 -1.98 -0.31 -3.78
C GLY A 171 -0.99 0.28 -4.77
N THR A 172 0.19 0.67 -4.29
CA THR A 172 1.30 1.05 -5.16
C THR A 172 2.14 -0.19 -5.42
N VAL A 173 2.46 -0.48 -6.69
CA VAL A 173 3.18 -1.70 -7.10
C VAL A 173 4.58 -1.42 -7.60
N ALA A 174 4.83 -0.24 -8.19
CA ALA A 174 6.13 0.09 -8.75
C ALA A 174 6.34 1.60 -8.90
N ASN A 175 7.57 1.95 -9.23
CA ASN A 175 7.94 3.25 -9.79
C ASN A 175 8.03 3.13 -11.33
N ILE A 176 7.73 4.20 -12.06
CA ILE A 176 7.80 4.25 -13.53
C ILE A 176 9.21 4.00 -14.10
N ASP A 177 10.26 4.20 -13.32
CA ASP A 177 11.64 3.93 -13.72
C ASP A 177 12.08 2.46 -13.57
N MET A 178 11.21 1.59 -13.02
CA MET A 178 11.50 0.16 -12.89
C MET A 178 11.32 -0.59 -14.22
N ASP A 179 12.02 -1.71 -14.36
CA ASP A 179 11.88 -2.56 -15.54
C ASP A 179 10.50 -3.22 -15.60
N GLN A 180 9.94 -3.36 -16.80
CA GLN A 180 8.61 -3.96 -17.00
C GLN A 180 8.46 -5.34 -16.35
N THR A 181 9.53 -6.14 -16.34
CA THR A 181 9.56 -7.45 -15.68
C THR A 181 9.38 -7.32 -14.17
N GLN A 182 10.10 -6.39 -13.53
CA GLN A 182 10.00 -6.14 -12.09
C GLN A 182 8.61 -5.64 -11.69
N ILE A 183 7.99 -4.79 -12.52
CA ILE A 183 6.62 -4.31 -12.32
C ILE A 183 5.63 -5.47 -12.40
N THR A 184 5.83 -6.37 -13.37
CA THR A 184 4.96 -7.55 -13.57
C THR A 184 5.06 -8.51 -12.38
N GLU A 185 6.27 -8.81 -11.91
CA GLU A 185 6.49 -9.65 -10.72
C GLU A 185 5.85 -9.05 -9.46
N ASN A 186 5.97 -7.74 -9.26
CA ASN A 186 5.34 -7.04 -8.14
C ASN A 186 3.80 -7.13 -8.22
N LEU A 187 3.24 -6.97 -9.42
CA LEU A 187 1.80 -7.07 -9.64
C LEU A 187 1.28 -8.49 -9.41
N GLU A 188 1.98 -9.51 -9.92
CA GLU A 188 1.65 -10.92 -9.70
C GLU A 188 1.68 -11.26 -8.20
N SER A 189 2.71 -10.82 -7.48
CA SER A 189 2.81 -10.99 -6.03
C SER A 189 1.64 -10.32 -5.28
N PHE A 190 1.29 -9.10 -5.67
CA PHE A 190 0.16 -8.36 -5.09
C PHE A 190 -1.17 -9.09 -5.31
N ILE A 191 -1.42 -9.59 -6.52
CA ILE A 191 -2.66 -10.30 -6.86
C ILE A 191 -2.72 -11.69 -6.20
N ALA A 192 -1.60 -12.41 -6.14
CA ALA A 192 -1.50 -13.69 -5.46
C ALA A 192 -1.85 -13.54 -3.96
N GLU A 193 -1.33 -12.50 -3.31
CA GLU A 193 -1.65 -12.19 -1.91
C GLU A 193 -3.12 -11.81 -1.73
N LEU A 194 -3.70 -11.03 -2.66
CA LEU A 194 -5.13 -10.72 -2.63
C LEU A 194 -6.00 -11.98 -2.72
N LYS A 195 -5.65 -12.91 -3.61
CA LYS A 195 -6.34 -14.20 -3.75
C LYS A 195 -6.24 -15.03 -2.47
N ARG A 196 -5.08 -15.01 -1.80
CA ARG A 196 -4.87 -15.68 -0.50
C ARG A 196 -5.76 -15.11 0.60
N LEU A 197 -5.95 -13.79 0.61
CA LEU A 197 -6.79 -13.10 1.60
C LEU A 197 -8.30 -13.15 1.29
N LYS A 198 -8.72 -13.93 0.28
CA LYS A 198 -10.12 -14.08 -0.08
C LYS A 198 -10.94 -14.56 1.13
N PRO A 199 -11.94 -13.78 1.58
CA PRO A 199 -12.84 -14.22 2.65
C PRO A 199 -13.67 -15.43 2.19
N ALA A 200 -13.81 -16.44 3.06
CA ALA A 200 -14.63 -17.62 2.78
C ALA A 200 -16.12 -17.28 2.54
N SER A 201 -16.59 -16.16 3.09
CA SER A 201 -17.96 -15.68 2.91
C SER A 201 -18.19 -14.94 1.60
N SER A 202 -17.13 -14.63 0.83
CA SER A 202 -17.25 -14.02 -0.50
C SER A 202 -17.72 -15.05 -1.53
N LYS A 203 -18.94 -14.89 -2.04
CA LYS A 203 -19.52 -15.75 -3.10
C LYS A 203 -19.30 -15.13 -4.48
N GLY A 204 -19.09 -15.97 -5.49
CA GLY A 204 -18.92 -15.55 -6.89
C GLY A 204 -17.49 -15.09 -7.24
N ILE A 205 -17.40 -14.20 -8.23
CA ILE A 205 -16.13 -13.67 -8.74
C ILE A 205 -15.54 -12.70 -7.72
N TYR A 206 -14.39 -13.06 -7.15
CA TYR A 206 -13.73 -12.28 -6.09
C TYR A 206 -13.01 -11.04 -6.63
N ILE A 207 -12.31 -11.15 -7.76
CA ILE A 207 -11.66 -10.01 -8.43
C ILE A 207 -12.48 -9.71 -9.69
N LYS A 208 -13.16 -8.57 -9.73
CA LYS A 208 -14.01 -8.17 -10.86
C LYS A 208 -13.21 -7.49 -11.96
N ASP A 209 -12.46 -6.46 -11.57
CA ASP A 209 -11.69 -5.63 -12.50
C ASP A 209 -10.37 -5.23 -11.85
N ILE A 210 -9.32 -5.12 -12.67
CA ILE A 210 -8.02 -4.58 -12.27
C ILE A 210 -7.71 -3.40 -13.19
N TYR A 211 -7.30 -2.28 -12.60
CA TYR A 211 -6.84 -1.11 -13.31
C TYR A 211 -5.43 -0.75 -12.87
N LEU A 212 -4.55 -0.44 -13.83
CA LEU A 212 -3.26 0.19 -13.57
C LEU A 212 -3.28 1.63 -14.02
N SER A 213 -2.76 2.52 -13.18
CA SER A 213 -2.63 3.94 -13.46
C SER A 213 -1.29 4.46 -12.93
N THR A 214 -0.74 5.49 -13.56
CA THR A 214 0.26 6.31 -12.89
C THR A 214 -0.42 7.36 -11.99
N THR A 215 0.32 7.95 -11.07
CA THR A 215 -0.17 8.98 -10.14
C THR A 215 -1.01 10.08 -10.80
N MET A 216 -0.65 10.51 -12.01
CA MET A 216 -1.38 11.56 -12.76
C MET A 216 -1.95 11.08 -14.09
N GLY A 217 -1.71 9.83 -14.47
CA GLY A 217 -2.12 9.26 -15.74
C GLY A 217 -3.52 8.66 -15.72
N PRO A 218 -4.00 8.21 -16.89
CA PRO A 218 -5.23 7.45 -16.97
C PRO A 218 -5.06 6.03 -16.41
N GLY A 219 -6.19 5.42 -16.04
CA GLY A 219 -6.27 4.00 -15.67
C GLY A 219 -6.53 3.12 -16.87
N TYR A 220 -5.69 2.12 -17.09
CA TYR A 220 -5.86 1.07 -18.08
C TYR A 220 -6.41 -0.19 -17.43
N ARG A 221 -7.48 -0.74 -18.00
CA ARG A 221 -8.07 -2.00 -17.54
C ARG A 221 -7.19 -3.18 -17.97
N ILE A 222 -6.88 -4.06 -17.04
CA ILE A 222 -6.12 -5.29 -17.30
C ILE A 222 -7.05 -6.48 -17.25
N ASP A 223 -6.79 -7.43 -18.13
CA ASP A 223 -7.44 -8.73 -18.10
C ASP A 223 -7.07 -9.53 -16.83
N VAL A 224 -8.09 -9.82 -16.03
CA VAL A 224 -7.98 -10.56 -14.77
C VAL A 224 -7.59 -12.02 -15.00
N SER A 225 -7.92 -12.59 -16.16
CA SER A 225 -7.63 -14.00 -16.49
C SER A 225 -6.14 -14.30 -16.64
N GLN A 226 -5.28 -13.29 -16.67
CA GLN A 226 -3.83 -13.45 -16.80
C GLN A 226 -3.14 -13.83 -15.49
N PHE A 227 -3.84 -13.72 -14.36
CA PHE A 227 -3.29 -13.93 -13.02
C PHE A 227 -3.93 -15.11 -12.31
#